data_AF-A0A938U3C4-F1
#
_entry.id   AF-A0A938U3C4-F1
#
_cell.length_a   1.000
_cell.length_b   1.000
_cell.length_c   1.000
_cell.angle_alpha   90.00
_cell.angle_beta   90.00
_cell.angle_gamma   90.00
#
_symmetry.space_group_name_H-M   'P 1'
#
loop_
_entity.id
_entity.type
_entity.pdbx_description
1 polymer ?
#
loop_
_entity_poly.entity_id
_entity_poly.type
_entity_poly.pdbx_seq_one_letter_code
_entity_poly.pdbx_strand_id
1 'polypeptide(L)'
;MSDALDPFLLFCGYHLGLDRRGRRRFQNAHDVARDLGVDVSTVHAALARYGLDAARLLNLDFDLVGAQLDIQASPPGVDLLSIAQMHWDLLQQAPEKPRDWAQEAEDAARENESIFGRPRRS
;
A
#
# COMPACT_ATOMS: atom_id res chain seq x y z
N MET A 1 12.58 26.70 3.08
CA MET A 1 13.22 25.38 3.16
C MET A 1 12.09 24.39 3.30
N SER A 2 11.75 23.67 2.23
CA SER A 2 10.72 22.64 2.30
C SER A 2 11.33 21.49 3.09
N ASP A 3 10.90 21.30 4.34
CA ASP A 3 11.23 20.09 5.08
C ASP A 3 10.82 18.90 4.20
N ALA A 4 11.82 18.14 3.76
CA ALA A 4 11.56 16.95 2.97
C ALA A 4 10.75 16.00 3.85
N LEU A 5 9.52 15.70 3.43
CA LEU A 5 8.71 14.71 4.13
C LEU A 5 9.46 13.38 4.17
N ASP A 6 9.43 12.74 5.34
CA ASP A 6 10.01 11.42 5.50
C ASP A 6 9.21 10.40 4.65
N PRO A 7 9.86 9.72 3.68
CA PRO A 7 9.19 8.79 2.79
C PRO A 7 8.60 7.58 3.52
N PHE A 8 9.24 7.12 4.62
CA PHE A 8 8.73 6.01 5.42
C PHE A 8 7.47 6.43 6.17
N LEU A 9 7.46 7.60 6.81
CA LEU A 9 6.26 8.10 7.49
C LEU A 9 5.11 8.37 6.50
N LEU A 10 5.45 8.79 5.28
CA LEU A 10 4.49 8.97 4.21
C LEU A 10 3.87 7.63 3.76
N PHE A 11 4.68 6.59 3.62
CA PHE A 11 4.22 5.23 3.35
C PHE A 11 3.32 4.70 4.48
N CYS A 12 3.74 4.82 5.74
CA CYS A 12 2.95 4.42 6.90
C CYS A 12 1.56 5.09 6.95
N GLY A 13 1.52 6.42 6.81
CA GLY A 13 0.27 7.17 6.86
C GLY A 13 -0.65 6.91 5.67
N TYR A 14 -0.09 6.97 4.47
CA TYR A 14 -0.88 6.93 3.24
C TYR A 14 -1.32 5.51 2.84
N HIS A 15 -0.46 4.52 3.04
CA HIS A 15 -0.70 3.14 2.58
C HIS A 15 -1.08 2.18 3.68
N LEU A 16 -0.54 2.34 4.89
CA LEU A 16 -0.80 1.41 6.01
C LEU A 16 -1.81 1.92 7.04
N GLY A 17 -2.24 3.20 6.93
CA GLY A 17 -3.17 3.80 7.88
C GLY A 17 -2.59 3.90 9.29
N LEU A 18 -1.29 4.23 9.40
CA LEU A 18 -0.59 4.42 10.66
C LEU A 18 -0.27 5.89 10.86
N ASP A 19 -0.52 6.42 12.06
CA ASP A 19 0.00 7.72 12.43
C ASP A 19 1.51 7.69 12.71
N ARG A 20 2.11 8.87 12.94
CA ARG A 20 3.54 9.02 13.30
C ARG A 20 3.97 8.25 14.56
N ARG A 21 3.03 7.73 15.35
CA ARG A 21 3.27 6.96 16.57
C ARG A 21 2.96 5.47 16.37
N GLY A 22 2.70 5.02 15.15
CA GLY A 22 2.39 3.63 14.84
C GLY A 22 0.97 3.21 15.25
N ARG A 23 0.05 4.15 15.47
CA ARG A 23 -1.33 3.80 15.83
C ARG A 23 -2.19 3.71 14.58
N ARG A 24 -2.96 2.63 14.49
CA ARG A 24 -3.97 2.43 13.44
C ARG A 24 -4.98 3.57 13.46
N ARG A 25 -5.13 4.24 12.32
CA ARG A 25 -6.10 5.30 12.09
C ARG A 25 -6.51 5.25 10.63
N PHE A 26 -7.81 5.26 10.36
CA PHE A 26 -8.28 5.46 9.00
C PHE A 26 -7.90 6.89 8.59
N GLN A 27 -6.93 7.03 7.69
CA GLN A 27 -6.42 8.31 7.21
C GLN A 27 -6.63 8.39 5.70
N ASN A 28 -7.26 9.47 5.25
CA ASN A 28 -7.19 9.88 3.85
C ASN A 28 -5.99 10.83 3.64
N ALA A 29 -5.73 11.22 2.40
CA ALA A 29 -4.64 12.14 2.06
C ALA A 29 -4.66 13.46 2.86
N HIS A 30 -5.85 13.99 3.19
CA HIS A 30 -5.99 15.20 4.01
C HIS A 30 -5.66 14.97 5.49
N ASP A 31 -5.99 13.80 6.03
CA ASP A 31 -5.62 13.45 7.40
C ASP A 31 -4.12 13.24 7.53
N VAL A 32 -3.49 12.59 6.53
CA VAL A 32 -2.03 12.47 6.44
C VAL A 32 -1.39 13.86 6.37
N ALA A 33 -1.91 14.75 5.52
CA ALA A 33 -1.41 16.12 5.41
C ALA A 33 -1.50 16.87 6.76
N ARG A 34 -2.62 16.73 7.47
CA ARG A 34 -2.82 17.32 8.81
C ARG A 34 -1.86 16.76 9.84
N ASP A 35 -1.71 15.43 9.91
CA ASP A 35 -0.78 14.77 10.83
C ASP A 35 0.68 15.16 10.52
N LEU A 36 0.98 15.41 9.25
CA LEU A 36 2.30 15.82 8.78
C LEU A 36 2.57 17.33 8.95
N GLY A 37 1.53 18.14 9.12
CA GLY A 37 1.62 19.61 9.24
C GLY A 37 1.84 20.32 7.91
N VAL A 38 1.38 19.74 6.80
CA VAL A 38 1.59 20.24 5.43
C VAL A 38 0.27 20.29 4.65
N ASP A 39 0.28 20.95 3.50
CA ASP A 39 -0.83 20.89 2.55
C ASP A 39 -0.92 19.55 1.82
N VAL A 40 -2.13 19.15 1.44
CA VAL A 40 -2.38 17.91 0.69
C VAL A 40 -1.63 17.86 -0.65
N SER A 41 -1.42 19.01 -1.29
CA SER A 41 -0.60 19.12 -2.50
C SER A 41 0.86 18.76 -2.25
N THR A 42 1.40 19.09 -1.08
CA THR A 42 2.77 18.73 -0.66
C THR A 42 2.88 17.22 -0.44
N VAL A 43 1.85 16.60 0.14
CA VAL A 43 1.76 15.13 0.28
C VAL A 43 1.77 14.46 -1.09
N HIS A 44 0.93 14.89 -2.03
CA HIS A 44 0.90 14.33 -3.38
C HIS A 44 2.22 14.53 -4.14
N ALA A 45 2.84 15.72 -4.02
CA ALA A 45 4.14 15.98 -4.61
C ALA A 45 5.23 15.07 -4.03
N ALA A 46 5.21 14.81 -2.72
CA ALA A 46 6.14 13.89 -2.08
C ALA A 46 5.90 12.43 -2.48
N LEU A 47 4.64 11.99 -2.57
CA LEU A 47 4.29 10.64 -3.05
C LEU A 47 4.85 10.41 -4.46
N ALA A 48 4.61 11.35 -5.38
CA ALA A 48 5.15 11.27 -6.73
C ALA A 48 6.69 11.30 -6.76
N ARG A 49 7.30 12.19 -5.95
CA ARG A 49 8.77 12.31 -5.86
C ARG A 49 9.43 11.03 -5.36
N TYR A 50 8.81 10.33 -4.42
CA TYR A 50 9.35 9.11 -3.83
C TYR A 50 8.84 7.83 -4.53
N GLY A 51 8.00 7.94 -5.56
CA GLY A 51 7.43 6.78 -6.25
C GLY A 51 6.45 5.98 -5.39
N LEU A 52 5.81 6.64 -4.42
CA LEU A 52 4.82 6.07 -3.51
C LEU A 52 3.38 6.35 -3.94
N ASP A 53 3.15 6.88 -5.13
CA ASP A 53 1.81 6.97 -5.66
C ASP A 53 1.25 5.57 -5.96
N ALA A 54 -0.06 5.40 -5.79
CA ALA A 54 -0.70 4.11 -5.95
C ALA A 54 -0.47 3.51 -7.35
N ALA A 55 -0.43 4.34 -8.41
CA ALA A 55 -0.21 3.86 -9.76
C ALA A 55 1.21 3.29 -9.95
N ARG A 56 2.22 3.88 -9.32
CA ARG A 56 3.58 3.37 -9.33
C ARG A 56 3.73 2.07 -8.55
N LEU A 57 3.12 1.97 -7.37
CA LEU A 57 3.16 0.74 -6.57
C LEU A 57 2.54 -0.46 -7.30
N LEU A 58 1.51 -0.24 -8.13
CA LEU A 58 0.92 -1.29 -8.96
C LEU A 58 1.86 -1.85 -10.04
N ASN A 59 2.97 -1.17 -10.33
CA ASN A 59 4.00 -1.62 -11.27
C ASN A 59 5.24 -2.18 -10.55
N LEU A 60 5.16 -2.42 -9.25
CA LEU A 60 6.20 -3.06 -8.45
C LEU A 60 5.76 -4.46 -8.06
N ASP A 61 6.69 -5.40 -7.95
CA ASP A 61 6.44 -6.72 -7.35
C ASP A 61 6.38 -6.60 -5.82
N PHE A 62 5.44 -5.81 -5.32
CA PHE A 62 5.24 -5.54 -3.91
C PHE A 62 3.81 -5.83 -3.48
N ASP A 63 3.65 -6.71 -2.50
CA ASP A 63 2.34 -7.07 -1.93
C ASP A 63 1.87 -6.03 -0.90
N LEU A 64 1.31 -4.94 -1.42
CA LEU A 64 0.73 -3.89 -0.57
C LEU A 64 -0.46 -4.40 0.24
N VAL A 65 -1.26 -5.33 -0.31
CA VAL A 65 -2.43 -5.88 0.37
C VAL A 65 -2.00 -6.74 1.56
N GLY A 66 -0.97 -7.57 1.38
CA GLY A 66 -0.33 -8.32 2.46
C GLY A 66 0.19 -7.40 3.55
N ALA A 67 0.91 -6.33 3.19
CA ALA A 67 1.40 -5.34 4.16
C ALA A 67 0.27 -4.69 4.98
N GLN A 68 -0.83 -4.33 4.34
CA GLN A 68 -2.02 -3.80 5.02
C GLN A 68 -2.66 -4.84 5.94
N LEU A 69 -2.74 -6.10 5.50
CA LEU A 69 -3.30 -7.20 6.28
C LEU A 69 -2.46 -7.48 7.52
N ASP A 70 -1.14 -7.49 7.41
CA ASP A 70 -0.23 -7.72 8.55
C ASP A 70 -0.41 -6.65 9.63
N ILE A 71 -0.56 -5.38 9.24
CA ILE A 71 -0.87 -4.28 10.17
C ILE A 71 -2.26 -4.43 10.80
N GLN A 72 -3.26 -4.86 10.04
CA GLN A 72 -4.63 -5.04 10.55
C GLN A 72 -4.74 -6.25 11.49
N ALA A 73 -4.15 -7.38 11.13
CA ALA A 73 -4.18 -8.63 11.89
C ALA A 73 -3.29 -8.61 13.13
N SER A 74 -2.37 -7.65 13.22
CA SER A 74 -1.46 -7.50 14.36
C SER A 74 -2.23 -7.29 15.68
N PRO A 75 -1.87 -8.05 16.74
CA PRO A 75 -2.50 -7.94 18.04
C PRO A 75 -2.17 -6.61 18.73
N PRO A 76 -3.01 -6.15 19.67
CA PRO A 76 -2.74 -4.94 20.43
C PRO A 76 -1.44 -5.07 21.24
N GLY A 77 -0.66 -3.97 21.30
CA GLY A 77 0.61 -3.93 22.03
C GLY A 77 1.84 -4.30 21.19
N VAL A 78 1.65 -4.70 19.92
CA VAL A 78 2.75 -4.88 18.97
C VAL A 78 3.20 -3.53 18.42
N ASP A 79 4.51 -3.40 18.19
CA ASP A 79 5.07 -2.25 17.48
C ASP A 79 4.80 -2.36 15.97
N LEU A 80 3.73 -1.69 15.53
CA LEU A 80 3.33 -1.66 14.13
C LEU A 80 4.32 -0.90 13.23
N LEU A 81 5.15 0.00 13.79
CA LEU A 81 6.19 0.67 12.99
C LEU A 81 7.31 -0.29 12.62
N SER A 82 7.67 -1.22 13.50
CA SER A 82 8.64 -2.28 13.18
C SER A 82 8.14 -3.18 12.04
N ILE A 83 6.85 -3.53 12.04
CA ILE A 83 6.23 -4.29 10.92
C ILE A 83 6.21 -3.46 9.65
N ALA A 84 5.80 -2.19 9.73
CA ALA A 84 5.83 -1.28 8.60
C ALA A 84 7.24 -1.11 8.02
N GLN A 85 8.28 -1.09 8.87
CA GLN A 85 9.67 -1.01 8.45
C GLN A 85 10.08 -2.23 7.63
N MET A 86 9.67 -3.43 8.04
CA MET A 86 9.92 -4.64 7.25
C MET A 86 9.31 -4.56 5.85
N HIS A 87 8.05 -4.09 5.75
CA HIS A 87 7.41 -3.90 4.44
C HIS A 87 8.03 -2.76 3.63
N TRP A 88 8.49 -1.69 4.29
CA TRP A 88 9.22 -0.60 3.65
C TRP A 88 10.52 -1.10 3.03
N ASP A 89 11.29 -1.91 3.75
CA ASP A 89 12.53 -2.47 3.24
C ASP A 89 12.29 -3.41 2.05
N LEU A 90 11.19 -4.17 2.06
CA LEU A 90 10.75 -4.98 0.92
C LEU A 90 10.35 -4.11 -0.28
N LEU A 91 9.58 -3.04 -0.05
CA LEU A 91 9.17 -2.11 -1.10
C LEU A 91 10.39 -1.47 -1.79
N GLN A 92 11.39 -1.07 -1.02
CA GLN A 92 12.62 -0.46 -1.53
C GLN A 92 13.47 -1.42 -2.38
N GLN A 93 13.27 -2.73 -2.21
CA GLN A 93 13.94 -3.79 -2.96
C GLN A 93 13.06 -4.37 -4.07
N ALA A 94 11.79 -3.98 -4.14
CA ALA A 94 10.84 -4.55 -5.09
C ALA A 94 11.24 -4.17 -6.52
N PRO A 95 11.48 -5.16 -7.40
CA PRO A 95 11.76 -4.88 -8.80
C PRO A 95 10.52 -4.30 -9.48
N GLU A 96 10.74 -3.52 -10.54
CA GLU A 96 9.65 -3.16 -11.44
C GLU A 96 9.09 -4.43 -12.07
N LYS A 97 7.78 -4.61 -11.92
CA LYS A 97 7.00 -5.62 -12.61
C LYS A 97 6.16 -4.89 -13.64
N PRO A 98 6.62 -4.76 -14.90
CA PRO A 98 5.77 -4.26 -15.97
C PRO A 98 4.56 -5.19 -16.04
N ARG A 99 3.41 -4.69 -15.58
CA ARG A 99 2.21 -5.48 -15.41
C ARG A 99 1.72 -5.90 -16.79
N ASP A 100 1.83 -7.18 -17.09
CA ASP A 100 1.30 -7.75 -18.32
C ASP A 100 -0.20 -7.98 -18.11
N TRP A 101 -0.99 -6.90 -18.31
CA TRP A 101 -2.44 -6.89 -18.14
C TRP A 101 -3.16 -8.01 -18.90
N ALA A 102 -2.53 -8.55 -19.96
CA ALA A 102 -3.04 -9.69 -20.72
C ALA A 102 -3.02 -11.00 -19.92
N GLN A 103 -1.96 -11.25 -19.12
CA GLN A 103 -1.80 -12.50 -18.37
C GLN A 103 -2.70 -12.53 -17.12
N GLU A 104 -2.83 -11.39 -16.41
CA GLU A 104 -3.73 -11.29 -15.24
C GLU A 104 -5.21 -11.44 -15.61
N ALA A 105 -5.63 -10.94 -16.78
CA ALA A 105 -7.00 -11.14 -17.26
C ALA A 105 -7.28 -12.61 -17.64
N GLU A 106 -6.27 -13.32 -18.17
CA GLU A 106 -6.39 -14.72 -18.57
C GLU A 106 -6.43 -15.66 -17.36
N ASP A 107 -5.61 -15.42 -16.34
CA ASP A 107 -5.61 -16.22 -15.11
C ASP A 107 -6.87 -15.97 -14.27
N ALA A 108 -7.37 -14.73 -14.20
CA ALA A 108 -8.67 -14.43 -13.59
C ALA A 108 -9.84 -15.10 -14.33
N ALA A 109 -9.79 -15.20 -15.67
CA ALA A 109 -10.79 -15.94 -16.44
C ALA A 109 -10.76 -17.44 -16.14
N ARG A 110 -9.57 -18.02 -15.97
CA ARG A 110 -9.34 -19.44 -15.68
C ARG A 110 -9.75 -19.83 -14.25
N GLU A 111 -9.54 -18.94 -13.27
CA GLU A 111 -10.04 -19.12 -11.90
C GLU A 111 -11.57 -18.99 -11.82
N ASN A 112 -12.18 -18.07 -12.58
CA ASN A 112 -13.63 -17.89 -12.59
C ASN A 112 -14.39 -19.07 -13.25
N GLU A 113 -13.80 -19.71 -14.28
CA GLU A 113 -14.34 -20.92 -14.90
C GLU A 113 -14.36 -22.13 -13.95
N SER A 114 -13.38 -22.23 -13.04
CA SER A 114 -13.29 -23.33 -12.08
C SER A 114 -14.33 -23.26 -10.96
N ILE A 115 -14.85 -22.06 -10.63
CA ILE A 115 -15.84 -21.84 -9.57
C ILE A 115 -17.28 -21.95 -10.08
N PHE A 116 -17.57 -21.51 -11.31
CA PHE A 116 -18.94 -21.52 -11.87
C PHE A 116 -19.28 -22.74 -12.75
N GLY A 117 -18.33 -23.65 -12.96
CA GLY A 117 -18.47 -24.83 -13.80
C GLY A 117 -19.30 -26.00 -13.22
N ARG A 118 -20.55 -25.77 -12.77
CA ARG A 118 -21.61 -26.80 -12.88
C ARG A 118 -23.02 -26.21 -12.71
N PRO A 119 -23.71 -25.80 -13.78
CA PRO A 119 -25.16 -25.81 -13.73
C PRO A 119 -25.61 -27.27 -13.59
N ARG A 120 -26.19 -27.63 -12.45
CA ARG A 120 -26.94 -28.88 -12.30
C ARG A 120 -28.14 -28.82 -13.25
N ARG A 121 -27.98 -29.36 -14.46
CA ARG A 121 -29.11 -29.81 -15.26
C ARG A 121 -29.44 -31.23 -14.81
N SER A 122 -30.44 -31.36 -13.94
CA SER A 122 -31.67 -32.13 -14.17
C SER A 122 -32.41 -32.36 -12.85
#